data_AF-A0A4Y2CGI4-F1
#
_entry.id   AF-A0A4Y2CGI4-F1
#
_cell.length_a   1.000
_cell.length_b   1.000
_cell.length_c   1.000
_cell.angle_alpha   90.00
_cell.angle_beta   90.00
_cell.angle_gamma   90.00
#
_symmetry.space_group_name_H-M   'P 1'
#
loop_
_entity.id
_entity.type
_entity.pdbx_description
1 polymer ?
#
loop_
_entity_poly.entity_id
_entity_poly.type
_entity_poly.pdbx_seq_one_letter_code
_entity_poly.pdbx_strand_id
1 'polypeptide(L)'
;MTTEYAWPVSEIQKAQLEDPDIRPILEKKLKLADRPSRQEIAQESPATKRYWALWDSLHLKDGVLYRKWENDDGSSCQWQLILPRSRIQEVLQETHDSTSGGHFGIMKTLRRIQERFYWDGLRADVEKWCRECQICRARKRPKTEDGK
;
A
#
# COMPACT_ATOMS: atom_id res chain seq x y z
N MET A 1 -6.60 -15.17 -15.89
CA MET A 1 -5.49 -15.33 -14.93
C MET A 1 -5.94 -14.70 -13.62
N THR A 2 -6.10 -15.50 -12.57
CA THR A 2 -6.47 -15.04 -11.23
C THR A 2 -5.29 -14.29 -10.64
N THR A 3 -5.48 -13.02 -10.29
CA THR A 3 -4.49 -12.24 -9.54
C THR A 3 -4.28 -12.90 -8.17
N GLU A 4 -3.12 -12.69 -7.55
CA GLU A 4 -2.85 -13.11 -6.16
C GLU A 4 -3.72 -12.36 -5.12
N TYR A 5 -4.80 -11.70 -5.55
CA TYR A 5 -5.65 -10.77 -4.79
C TYR A 5 -7.13 -11.06 -5.07
N ALA A 6 -8.03 -10.58 -4.20
CA ALA A 6 -9.46 -10.80 -4.34
C ALA A 6 -10.12 -10.05 -5.54
N TRP A 7 -9.39 -9.13 -6.18
CA TRP A 7 -9.94 -8.28 -7.25
C TRP A 7 -9.44 -8.66 -8.65
N PRO A 8 -10.32 -8.66 -9.66
CA PRO A 8 -9.91 -8.76 -11.07
C PRO A 8 -8.91 -7.67 -11.47
N VAL A 9 -7.98 -7.99 -12.39
CA VAL A 9 -6.98 -7.03 -12.93
C VAL A 9 -7.66 -5.76 -13.44
N SER A 10 -8.76 -5.91 -14.19
CA SER A 10 -9.50 -4.79 -14.79
C SER A 10 -10.07 -3.81 -13.75
N GLU A 11 -10.53 -4.32 -12.60
CA GLU A 11 -11.01 -3.46 -11.51
C GLU A 11 -9.87 -2.66 -10.90
N ILE A 12 -8.70 -3.27 -10.73
CA ILE A 12 -7.52 -2.60 -10.17
C ILE A 12 -6.97 -1.57 -11.15
N GLN A 13 -6.90 -1.91 -12.43
CA GLN A 13 -6.49 -0.97 -13.47
C GLN A 13 -7.42 0.24 -13.51
N LYS A 14 -8.74 0.03 -13.49
CA LYS A 14 -9.73 1.10 -13.41
C LYS A 14 -9.52 1.96 -12.17
N ALA A 15 -9.36 1.35 -11.00
CA ALA A 15 -9.17 2.08 -9.76
C ALA A 15 -7.87 2.90 -9.73
N GLN A 16 -6.77 2.40 -10.32
CA GLN A 16 -5.53 3.17 -10.47
C GLN A 16 -5.67 4.34 -11.45
N LEU A 17 -6.46 4.20 -12.51
CA LEU A 17 -6.78 5.29 -13.44
C LEU A 17 -7.70 6.33 -12.81
N GLU A 18 -8.54 5.96 -11.85
CA GLU A 18 -9.41 6.90 -11.14
C GLU A 18 -8.69 7.61 -9.97
N ASP A 19 -7.61 7.04 -9.46
CA ASP A 19 -6.83 7.62 -8.36
C ASP A 19 -6.00 8.82 -8.85
N PRO A 20 -6.21 10.03 -8.28
CA PRO A 20 -5.56 11.26 -8.76
C PRO A 20 -4.05 11.29 -8.52
N ASP A 21 -3.52 10.49 -7.58
CA ASP A 21 -2.10 10.46 -7.26
C ASP A 21 -1.36 9.37 -8.03
N ILE A 22 -2.05 8.28 -8.40
CA ILE A 22 -1.46 7.16 -9.15
C ILE A 22 -1.60 7.36 -10.66
N ARG A 23 -2.77 7.85 -11.14
CA ARG A 23 -3.06 8.02 -12.57
C ARG A 23 -1.93 8.73 -13.32
N PRO A 24 -1.38 9.87 -12.86
CA PRO A 24 -0.34 10.58 -13.62
C PRO A 24 0.91 9.73 -13.84
N ILE A 25 1.29 8.88 -12.87
CA ILE A 25 2.45 7.99 -12.99
C ILE A 25 2.14 6.79 -13.90
N LEU A 26 0.95 6.21 -13.76
CA LEU A 26 0.49 5.12 -14.61
C LEU A 26 0.47 5.53 -16.09
N GLU A 27 -0.14 6.66 -16.41
CA GLU A 27 -0.19 7.19 -17.78
C GLU A 27 1.20 7.47 -18.36
N LYS A 28 2.11 8.01 -17.53
CA LYS A 28 3.49 8.24 -17.95
C LYS A 28 4.24 6.93 -18.18
N LYS A 29 4.09 5.93 -17.30
CA LYS A 29 4.69 4.59 -17.46
C LYS A 29 4.20 3.84 -18.70
N LEU A 30 2.97 4.11 -19.14
CA LEU A 30 2.41 3.54 -20.37
C LEU A 30 2.98 4.20 -21.64
N LYS A 31 3.41 5.46 -21.57
CA LYS A 31 3.80 6.27 -22.73
C LYS A 31 5.32 6.48 -22.87
N LEU A 32 6.04 6.49 -21.75
CA LEU A 32 7.45 6.85 -21.67
C LEU A 32 8.27 5.65 -21.18
N ALA A 33 9.41 5.42 -21.83
CA ALA A 33 10.40 4.46 -21.34
C ALA A 33 11.16 5.03 -20.12
N ASP A 34 11.57 6.28 -20.23
CA ASP A 34 12.42 6.94 -19.24
C ASP A 34 11.62 7.74 -18.20
N ARG A 35 12.30 8.01 -17.08
CA ARG A 35 11.75 8.82 -16.00
C ARG A 35 11.52 10.25 -16.48
N PRO A 36 10.31 10.81 -16.30
CA PRO A 36 10.04 12.21 -16.56
C PRO A 36 10.98 13.12 -15.76
N SER A 37 11.31 14.28 -16.29
CA SER A 37 12.08 15.30 -15.59
C SER A 37 11.32 15.89 -14.40
N ARG A 38 12.04 16.56 -13.50
CA ARG A 38 11.45 17.25 -12.34
C ARG A 38 10.49 18.37 -12.75
N GLN A 39 10.72 19.01 -13.90
CA GLN A 39 9.84 20.07 -14.41
C GLN A 39 8.48 19.50 -14.84
N GLU A 40 8.47 18.34 -15.49
CA GLU A 40 7.25 17.68 -15.98
C GLU A 40 6.33 17.19 -14.86
N ILE A 41 6.86 16.98 -13.66
CA ILE A 41 6.09 16.58 -12.47
C ILE A 41 5.95 17.71 -11.44
N ALA A 42 6.39 18.93 -11.75
CA ALA A 42 6.46 20.02 -10.78
C ALA A 42 5.09 20.42 -10.21
N GLN A 43 4.04 20.34 -11.03
CA GLN A 43 2.65 20.69 -10.63
C GLN A 43 1.87 19.52 -10.04
N GLU A 44 2.45 18.33 -10.02
CA GLU A 44 1.79 17.14 -9.49
C GLU A 44 1.72 17.16 -7.95
N SER A 45 0.82 16.36 -7.39
CA SER A 45 0.65 16.25 -5.94
C SER A 45 1.92 15.74 -5.25
N PRO A 46 2.10 15.99 -3.93
CA PRO A 46 3.20 15.41 -3.17
C PRO A 46 3.22 13.87 -3.23
N ALA A 47 2.06 13.21 -3.26
CA ALA A 47 1.97 11.75 -3.37
C ALA A 47 2.43 11.26 -4.75
N THR A 48 1.97 11.90 -5.83
CA THR A 48 2.45 11.62 -7.20
C THR A 48 3.97 11.77 -7.30
N LYS A 49 4.54 12.83 -6.72
CA LYS A 49 5.99 13.07 -6.69
C LYS A 49 6.75 11.98 -5.93
N ARG A 50 6.16 11.41 -4.87
CA ARG A 50 6.74 10.28 -4.14
C ARG A 50 6.74 9.00 -4.98
N TYR A 51 5.67 8.73 -5.72
CA TYR A 51 5.67 7.63 -6.70
C TYR A 51 6.68 7.88 -7.84
N TRP A 52 6.78 9.11 -8.35
CA TRP A 52 7.80 9.48 -9.33
C TRP A 52 9.22 9.25 -8.82
N ALA A 53 9.52 9.53 -7.55
CA ALA A 53 10.83 9.27 -6.96
C ALA A 53 11.19 7.77 -6.95
N LEU A 54 10.17 6.90 -6.99
CA LEU A 54 10.29 5.44 -7.04
C LEU A 54 10.32 4.90 -8.48
N TRP A 55 10.39 5.75 -9.51
CA TRP A 55 10.17 5.37 -10.92
C TRP A 55 10.88 4.09 -11.37
N ASP A 56 12.15 3.91 -11.05
CA ASP A 56 12.93 2.74 -11.50
C ASP A 56 12.44 1.44 -10.86
N SER A 57 11.86 1.53 -9.66
CA SER A 57 11.23 0.40 -8.99
C SER A 57 9.81 0.15 -9.47
N LEU A 58 9.19 1.09 -10.19
CA LEU A 58 7.81 0.95 -10.68
C LEU A 58 7.75 0.25 -12.05
N HIS A 59 6.91 -0.77 -12.15
CA HIS A 59 6.74 -1.58 -13.35
C HIS A 59 5.27 -1.84 -13.63
N LEU A 60 4.95 -2.01 -14.91
CA LEU A 60 3.61 -2.39 -15.35
C LEU A 60 3.52 -3.91 -15.52
N LYS A 61 2.42 -4.48 -15.04
CA LYS A 61 2.01 -5.86 -15.32
C LYS A 61 0.54 -5.83 -15.72
N ASP A 62 0.24 -6.26 -16.94
CA ASP A 62 -1.12 -6.23 -17.50
C ASP A 62 -1.82 -4.87 -17.34
N GLY A 63 -1.05 -3.79 -17.52
CA GLY A 63 -1.54 -2.41 -17.39
C GLY A 63 -1.81 -1.94 -15.96
N VAL A 64 -1.41 -2.71 -14.94
CA VAL A 64 -1.46 -2.35 -13.53
C VAL A 64 -0.06 -1.99 -13.02
N LEU A 65 0.03 -0.93 -12.22
CA LEU A 65 1.26 -0.43 -11.65
C LEU A 65 1.65 -1.20 -10.37
N TYR A 66 2.86 -1.75 -10.37
CA TYR A 66 3.49 -2.42 -9.24
C TYR A 66 4.81 -1.75 -8.88
N ARG A 67 5.23 -1.90 -7.63
CA ARG A 67 6.58 -1.63 -7.16
C ARG A 67 7.33 -2.94 -6.98
N LYS A 68 8.51 -3.03 -7.57
CA LYS A 68 9.50 -4.07 -7.31
C LYS A 68 10.35 -3.63 -6.13
N TRP A 69 10.44 -4.45 -5.10
CA TRP A 69 11.36 -4.25 -3.99
C TRP A 69 12.32 -5.41 -3.92
N GLU A 70 13.62 -5.10 -3.85
CA GLU A 70 14.69 -6.09 -3.72
C GLU A 70 15.41 -5.84 -2.40
N ASN A 71 15.79 -6.92 -1.71
CA ASN A 71 16.71 -6.83 -0.58
C ASN A 71 18.10 -6.42 -1.08
N ASP A 72 18.91 -5.83 -0.20
CA ASP A 72 20.28 -5.40 -0.51
C ASP A 72 21.19 -6.55 -0.99
N ASP A 73 20.86 -7.79 -0.63
CA ASP A 73 21.56 -9.01 -1.05
C ASP A 73 21.04 -9.63 -2.36
N GLY A 74 20.01 -9.04 -2.97
CA GLY A 74 19.34 -9.52 -4.19
C GLY A 74 18.59 -10.84 -4.02
N SER A 75 18.50 -11.40 -2.81
CA SER A 75 17.95 -12.74 -2.55
C SER A 75 16.43 -12.81 -2.63
N SER A 76 15.74 -11.68 -2.46
CA SER A 76 14.29 -11.61 -2.56
C SER A 76 13.84 -10.45 -3.45
N CYS A 77 12.88 -10.76 -4.31
CA CYS A 77 12.18 -9.80 -5.16
C CYS A 77 10.71 -9.85 -4.77
N GLN A 78 10.24 -8.81 -4.08
CA GLN A 78 8.84 -8.65 -3.69
C GLN A 78 8.13 -7.71 -4.65
N TRP A 79 6.96 -8.13 -5.12
CA TRP A 79 6.11 -7.32 -5.98
C TRP A 79 4.95 -6.76 -5.16
N GLN A 80 4.98 -5.45 -4.95
CA GLN A 80 3.96 -4.73 -4.21
C GLN A 80 3.00 -4.06 -5.20
N LEU A 81 1.70 -4.36 -5.14
CA LEU A 81 0.70 -3.61 -5.87
C LEU A 81 0.67 -2.16 -5.36
N ILE A 82 0.72 -1.19 -6.28
CA ILE A 82 0.46 0.21 -5.93
C ILE A 82 -1.04 0.34 -5.66
N LEU A 83 -1.42 0.33 -4.39
CA LEU A 83 -2.81 0.20 -3.98
C LEU A 83 -3.55 1.53 -4.16
N PRO A 84 -4.63 1.59 -4.96
CA PRO A 84 -5.44 2.79 -5.07
C PRO A 84 -6.15 3.11 -3.76
N ARG A 85 -6.35 4.41 -3.48
CA ARG A 85 -6.90 4.88 -2.21
C ARG A 85 -8.24 4.25 -1.85
N SER A 86 -9.06 3.97 -2.86
CA SER A 86 -10.38 3.33 -2.71
C SER A 86 -10.33 1.93 -2.10
N ARG A 87 -9.17 1.26 -2.12
CA ARG A 87 -8.99 -0.11 -1.61
C ARG A 87 -8.21 -0.19 -0.29
N ILE A 88 -7.68 0.94 0.20
CA ILE A 88 -6.86 0.97 1.43
C ILE A 88 -7.65 0.44 2.63
N GLN A 89 -8.90 0.88 2.81
CA GLN A 89 -9.72 0.48 3.96
C GLN A 89 -10.00 -1.03 3.96
N GLU A 90 -10.27 -1.61 2.79
CA GLU A 90 -10.50 -3.05 2.60
C GLU A 90 -9.25 -3.85 3.04
N VAL A 91 -8.06 -3.47 2.55
CA VAL A 91 -6.79 -4.13 2.92
C VAL A 91 -6.47 -3.99 4.40
N LEU A 92 -6.68 -2.80 4.97
CA LEU A 92 -6.44 -2.55 6.40
C LEU A 92 -7.33 -3.44 7.26
N GLN A 93 -8.62 -3.52 6.93
CA GLN A 93 -9.58 -4.34 7.66
C GLN A 93 -9.23 -5.83 7.55
N GLU A 94 -9.07 -6.36 6.35
CA GLU A 94 -8.75 -7.78 6.13
C GLU A 94 -7.45 -8.21 6.83
N THR A 95 -6.42 -7.36 6.76
CA THR A 95 -5.13 -7.69 7.34
C THR A 95 -5.13 -7.55 8.86
N HIS A 96 -5.81 -6.54 9.39
CA HIS A 96 -5.89 -6.30 10.83
C HIS A 96 -6.79 -7.32 11.55
N ASP A 97 -7.94 -7.66 10.95
CA ASP A 97 -9.00 -8.47 11.56
C ASP A 97 -8.82 -9.99 11.29
N SER A 98 -7.69 -10.38 10.68
CA SER A 98 -7.42 -11.74 10.19
C SER A 98 -7.91 -12.88 11.11
N THR A 99 -8.61 -13.84 10.48
CA THR A 99 -9.40 -14.93 11.05
C THR A 99 -8.62 -15.90 11.96
N SER A 100 -7.29 -15.94 11.87
CA SER A 100 -6.44 -16.87 12.63
C SER A 100 -5.93 -16.33 13.97
N GLY A 101 -6.55 -15.28 14.54
CA GLY A 101 -6.17 -14.77 15.86
C GLY A 101 -6.48 -13.30 16.17
N GLY A 102 -7.02 -12.53 15.22
CA GLY A 102 -7.67 -11.23 15.43
C GLY A 102 -6.79 -10.08 15.97
N HIS A 103 -6.88 -8.92 15.32
CA HIS A 103 -6.30 -7.63 15.75
C HIS A 103 -4.78 -7.63 15.94
N PHE A 104 -4.05 -7.77 14.84
CA PHE A 104 -2.60 -7.60 14.90
C PHE A 104 -2.19 -6.19 15.32
N GLY A 105 -1.15 -6.11 16.15
CA GLY A 105 -0.49 -4.84 16.44
C GLY A 105 0.16 -4.24 15.20
N ILE A 106 0.38 -2.92 15.24
CA ILE A 106 0.88 -2.08 14.14
C ILE A 106 1.99 -2.76 13.32
N MET A 107 3.05 -3.23 13.95
CA MET A 107 4.22 -3.80 13.26
C MET A 107 3.88 -5.05 12.44
N LYS A 108 3.02 -5.92 12.96
CA LYS A 108 2.64 -7.16 12.28
C LYS A 108 1.66 -6.90 11.14
N THR A 109 0.72 -5.97 11.32
CA THR A 109 -0.17 -5.49 10.25
C THR A 109 0.65 -4.86 9.12
N LEU A 110 1.57 -3.95 9.48
CA LEU A 110 2.43 -3.26 8.53
C LEU A 110 3.26 -4.24 7.69
N ARG A 111 3.93 -5.20 8.34
CA ARG A 111 4.74 -6.21 7.66
C ARG A 111 3.93 -7.02 6.64
N ARG A 112 2.74 -7.51 7.03
CA ARG A 112 1.87 -8.29 6.13
C ARG A 112 1.38 -7.48 4.94
N ILE A 113 1.03 -6.21 5.15
CA ILE A 113 0.62 -5.34 4.05
C ILE A 113 1.80 -5.12 3.10
N GLN A 114 2.99 -4.86 3.63
CA GLN A 114 4.19 -4.63 2.83
C GLN A 114 4.69 -5.86 2.06
N GLU A 115 4.23 -7.07 2.38
CA GLU A 115 4.52 -8.26 1.55
C GLU A 115 3.85 -8.14 0.16
N ARG A 116 2.79 -7.34 0.02
CA ARG A 116 1.92 -7.37 -1.15
C ARG A 116 1.48 -6.01 -1.68
N PHE A 117 1.52 -4.96 -0.87
CA PHE A 117 0.96 -3.65 -1.20
C PHE A 117 1.91 -2.53 -0.83
N TYR A 118 1.80 -1.43 -1.57
CA TYR A 118 2.42 -0.16 -1.27
C TYR A 118 1.48 0.98 -1.64
N TRP A 119 1.41 2.01 -0.80
CA TRP A 119 0.82 3.30 -1.13
C TRP A 119 1.53 4.41 -0.36
N ASP A 120 1.36 5.63 -0.82
CA ASP A 120 1.84 6.79 -0.10
C ASP A 120 1.13 6.95 1.24
N GLY A 121 1.88 7.03 2.34
CA GLY A 121 1.30 7.15 3.69
C GLY A 121 0.99 5.81 4.38
N LEU A 122 1.33 4.67 3.77
CA LEU A 122 1.03 3.32 4.29
C LEU A 122 1.29 3.13 5.79
N ARG A 123 2.47 3.51 6.27
CA ARG A 123 2.80 3.39 7.71
C ARG A 123 1.85 4.20 8.59
N ALA A 124 1.59 5.46 8.21
CA ALA A 124 0.73 6.36 8.97
C ALA A 124 -0.71 5.85 9.03
N ASP A 125 -1.23 5.34 7.92
CA ASP A 125 -2.58 4.77 7.86
C ASP A 125 -2.71 3.50 8.70
N VAL A 126 -1.73 2.60 8.65
CA VAL A 126 -1.71 1.39 9.49
C VAL A 126 -1.66 1.75 10.98
N GLU A 127 -0.81 2.72 11.36
CA GLU A 127 -0.72 3.21 12.72
C GLU A 127 -2.06 3.79 13.21
N LYS A 128 -2.67 4.66 12.40
CA LYS A 128 -3.97 5.26 12.69
C LYS A 128 -5.04 4.20 12.86
N TRP A 129 -5.17 3.28 11.90
CA TRP A 129 -6.16 2.20 11.92
C TRP A 129 -6.06 1.35 13.20
N CYS A 130 -4.86 0.87 13.52
CA CYS A 130 -4.66 0.04 14.71
C CYS A 130 -4.89 0.82 16.01
N ARG A 131 -4.59 2.14 16.04
CA ARG A 131 -4.84 3.00 17.21
C ARG A 131 -6.32 3.32 17.38
N GLU A 132 -7.12 3.36 16.32
CA GLU A 132 -8.56 3.65 16.37
C GLU A 132 -9.42 2.39 16.63
N CYS A 133 -8.84 1.20 16.46
CA CYS A 133 -9.50 -0.07 16.76
C CYS A 133 -9.92 -0.18 18.24
N GLN A 134 -11.24 -0.24 18.48
CA GLN A 134 -11.82 -0.33 19.82
C GLN A 134 -11.45 -1.63 20.54
N ILE A 135 -11.38 -2.74 19.81
CA ILE A 135 -11.02 -4.06 20.38
C ILE A 135 -9.56 -4.06 20.84
N CYS A 136 -8.64 -3.48 20.05
CA CYS A 136 -7.25 -3.27 20.46
C CYS A 136 -7.14 -2.37 21.69
N ARG A 137 -7.90 -1.25 21.72
CA ARG A 137 -7.89 -0.30 22.84
C ARG A 137 -8.36 -0.95 24.14
N ALA A 138 -9.44 -1.72 24.08
CA ALA A 138 -10.00 -2.41 25.25
C ALA A 138 -8.98 -3.39 25.87
N ARG A 139 -8.25 -4.15 25.04
CA ARG A 139 -7.22 -5.11 25.51
C ARG A 139 -5.98 -4.45 26.11
N LYS A 140 -5.67 -3.22 25.72
CA LYS A 140 -4.48 -2.48 26.20
C LYS A 140 -4.68 -1.73 27.51
N ARG A 141 -5.91 -1.67 28.06
CA ARG A 141 -6.12 -1.02 29.36
C ARG A 141 -5.27 -1.72 30.44
N PRO A 142 -4.57 -0.98 31.31
CA PRO A 142 -3.88 -1.59 32.45
C PRO A 142 -4.91 -2.39 33.24
N LYS A 143 -4.56 -3.61 33.65
CA LYS A 143 -5.30 -4.26 34.73
C LYS A 143 -5.15 -3.32 35.92
N THR A 144 -6.24 -2.72 36.39
CA THR A 144 -6.24 -2.12 37.72
C THR A 144 -5.94 -3.27 38.68
N GLU A 145 -4.79 -3.20 39.35
CA GLU A 145 -4.51 -4.00 40.52
C GLU A 145 -5.43 -3.49 41.64
N ASP A 146 -6.66 -4.00 41.66
CA ASP A 146 -7.46 -3.97 42.87
C ASP A 146 -6.89 -5.04 43.81
N GLY A 147 -6.14 -4.60 44.81
CA GLY A 147 -5.82 -5.41 45.99
C GLY A 147 -4.48 -5.09 46.65
N LYS A 148 -4.48 -4.25 47.68
CA LYS A 148 -4.72 -4.67 49.07
C LYS A 148 -4.79 -3.47 50.01
#